data_AF-I7ZK41-F1
#
_entry.id   AF-I7ZK41-F1
#
_cell.length_a   1.000
_cell.length_b   1.000
_cell.length_c   1.000
_cell.angle_alpha   90.00
_cell.angle_beta   90.00
_cell.angle_gamma   90.00
#
_symmetry.space_group_name_H-M   'P 1'
#
loop_
_entity.id
_entity.type
_entity.pdbx_description
1 polymer ?
#
loop_
_entity_poly.entity_id
_entity_poly.type
_entity_poly.pdbx_seq_one_letter_code
_entity_poly.pdbx_strand_id
1 'polypeptide(L)'
;MNSDRKRNPIYFTLTSVFLVASTLILLDAVRFHPTDAQCVQRMFTWSPVKDIIEYEWTMFPEFGFLVHSKWFDAALPEREAAWEEFLPNWIRSPLNADNILALPEVFVQLECLNLLRLHAQKDETDNRHLPSFRGSEDKVYHRVEQCFDRLRTSVLCWSDIVPVLQEYADDDLHTHVVKYDFATKHNCRNFAGIRDWTLRNGVKEVEMNNAWWGGFAGV
;
A
#
# COMPACT_ATOMS: atom_id res chain seq x y z
N MET A 1 44.81 -63.11 -17.64
CA MET A 1 44.90 -61.63 -17.50
C MET A 1 43.66 -61.15 -16.76
N ASN A 2 43.76 -60.91 -15.46
CA ASN A 2 42.79 -60.07 -14.75
C ASN A 2 43.57 -59.34 -13.66
N SER A 3 43.81 -58.06 -13.89
CA SER A 3 44.48 -57.15 -12.95
C SER A 3 43.40 -56.62 -12.01
N ASP A 4 43.34 -57.16 -10.80
CA ASP A 4 42.50 -56.62 -9.73
C ASP A 4 43.03 -55.24 -9.33
N ARG A 5 42.48 -54.22 -9.98
CA ARG A 5 42.71 -52.81 -9.68
C ARG A 5 42.17 -52.52 -8.28
N LYS A 6 43.01 -52.61 -7.25
CA LYS A 6 42.68 -52.23 -5.86
C LYS A 6 42.06 -50.82 -5.86
N ARG A 7 40.73 -50.74 -5.71
CA ARG A 7 39.98 -49.50 -5.58
C ARG A 7 40.48 -48.78 -4.32
N ASN A 8 41.14 -47.63 -4.49
CA ASN A 8 41.67 -46.86 -3.38
C ASN A 8 40.49 -46.14 -2.66
N PRO A 9 40.16 -46.53 -1.42
CA PRO A 9 38.95 -46.08 -0.71
C PRO A 9 38.92 -44.55 -0.51
N ILE A 10 40.10 -43.91 -0.48
CA ILE A 10 40.25 -42.46 -0.33
C ILE A 10 39.50 -41.70 -1.44
N TYR A 11 39.60 -42.16 -2.70
CA TYR A 11 38.90 -41.50 -3.80
C TYR A 11 37.37 -41.63 -3.68
N PHE A 12 36.90 -42.77 -3.18
CA PHE A 12 35.46 -43.01 -2.98
C PHE A 12 34.90 -42.12 -1.87
N THR A 13 35.64 -41.96 -0.77
CA THR A 13 35.26 -41.05 0.31
C THR A 13 35.23 -39.59 -0.16
N LEU A 14 36.26 -39.15 -0.91
CA LEU A 14 36.33 -37.78 -1.43
C LEU A 14 35.19 -37.47 -2.42
N THR A 15 34.89 -38.38 -3.35
CA THR A 15 33.76 -38.17 -4.28
C THR A 15 32.42 -38.20 -3.59
N SER A 16 32.22 -39.07 -2.59
CA SER A 16 31.00 -39.08 -1.77
C SER A 16 30.82 -37.77 -0.99
N VAL A 17 31.88 -37.23 -0.38
CA VAL A 17 31.83 -35.93 0.31
C VAL A 17 31.49 -34.79 -0.65
N PHE A 18 32.11 -34.77 -1.84
CA PHE A 18 31.81 -33.75 -2.84
C PHE A 18 30.36 -33.83 -3.33
N LEU A 19 29.84 -35.05 -3.56
CA LEU A 19 28.44 -35.26 -3.93
C LEU A 19 27.49 -34.77 -2.85
N VAL A 20 27.73 -35.12 -1.58
CA VAL A 20 26.90 -34.67 -0.45
C VAL A 20 26.94 -33.15 -0.32
N ALA A 21 28.12 -32.52 -0.36
CA ALA A 21 28.25 -31.07 -0.30
C ALA A 21 27.52 -30.37 -1.46
N SER A 22 27.65 -30.91 -2.68
CA SER A 22 26.96 -30.38 -3.86
C SER A 22 25.44 -30.52 -3.72
N THR A 23 24.95 -31.65 -3.21
CA THR A 23 23.52 -31.85 -2.94
C THR A 23 23.01 -30.89 -1.87
N LEU A 24 23.77 -30.63 -0.80
CA LEU A 24 23.38 -29.67 0.24
C LEU A 24 23.30 -28.23 -0.30
N ILE A 25 24.27 -27.81 -1.12
CA ILE A 25 24.26 -26.49 -1.77
C ILE A 25 23.06 -26.37 -2.72
N LEU A 26 22.76 -27.41 -3.50
CA LEU A 26 21.58 -27.45 -4.37
C LEU A 26 20.29 -27.38 -3.56
N LEU A 27 20.18 -28.12 -2.45
CA LEU A 27 19.01 -28.08 -1.58
C LEU A 27 18.81 -26.71 -0.94
N ASP A 28 19.89 -26.06 -0.50
CA ASP A 28 19.86 -24.70 0.03
C ASP A 28 19.43 -23.69 -1.04
N ALA A 29 20.04 -23.75 -2.24
CA ALA A 29 19.71 -22.88 -3.36
C ALA A 29 18.25 -23.02 -3.83
N VAL A 30 17.69 -24.25 -3.83
CA VAL A 30 16.30 -24.51 -4.22
C VAL A 30 15.31 -24.10 -3.11
N ARG A 31 15.73 -24.10 -1.84
CA ARG A 31 14.91 -23.68 -0.70
C ARG A 31 15.10 -22.22 -0.32
N PHE A 32 16.03 -21.52 -0.95
CA PHE A 32 16.28 -20.12 -0.69
C PHE A 32 15.09 -19.28 -1.19
N HIS A 33 14.36 -18.70 -0.25
CA HIS A 33 13.33 -17.70 -0.53
C HIS A 33 13.83 -16.34 -0.07
N PRO A 34 13.76 -15.29 -0.91
CA PRO A 34 14.11 -13.95 -0.49
C PRO A 34 13.16 -13.49 0.62
N THR A 35 13.68 -12.70 1.54
CA THR A 35 12.86 -11.99 2.54
C THR A 35 12.03 -10.90 1.86
N ASP A 36 10.90 -10.51 2.47
CA ASP A 36 10.08 -9.40 1.98
C ASP A 36 10.90 -8.12 1.80
N ALA A 37 11.82 -7.85 2.73
CA ALA A 37 12.76 -6.73 2.61
C ALA A 37 13.57 -6.79 1.31
N GLN A 38 14.14 -7.95 0.95
CA GLN A 38 14.90 -8.16 -0.29
C GLN A 38 14.02 -7.98 -1.54
N CYS A 39 12.78 -8.47 -1.51
CA CYS A 39 11.81 -8.28 -2.59
C CYS A 39 11.48 -6.79 -2.77
N VAL A 40 11.22 -6.07 -1.68
CA VAL A 40 10.96 -4.63 -1.69
C VAL A 40 12.14 -3.85 -2.28
N GLN A 41 13.39 -4.21 -1.97
CA GLN A 41 14.54 -3.50 -2.56
C GLN A 41 14.62 -3.62 -4.10
N ARG A 42 14.03 -4.67 -4.69
CA ARG A 42 14.02 -4.88 -6.14
C ARG A 42 12.83 -4.23 -6.83
N MET A 43 11.72 -4.10 -6.13
CA MET A 43 10.44 -3.64 -6.70
C MET A 43 10.15 -2.16 -6.43
N PHE A 44 10.91 -1.50 -5.55
CA PHE A 44 10.65 -0.14 -5.11
C PHE A 44 11.89 0.73 -5.25
N THR A 45 11.65 2.01 -5.57
CA THR A 45 12.68 3.05 -5.41
C THR A 45 13.00 3.25 -3.92
N TRP A 46 14.07 4.00 -3.64
CA TRP A 46 14.42 4.37 -2.28
C TRP A 46 13.25 5.07 -1.58
N SER A 47 12.99 4.67 -0.33
CA SER A 47 11.96 5.26 0.53
C SER A 47 12.53 5.40 1.94
N PRO A 48 12.22 6.48 2.66
CA PRO A 48 12.75 6.69 4.00
C PRO A 48 12.14 5.69 5.03
N VAL A 49 11.00 5.07 4.72
CA VAL A 49 10.38 4.02 5.53
C VAL A 49 10.86 2.61 5.18
N LYS A 50 11.84 2.45 4.29
CA LYS A 50 12.23 1.13 3.73
C LYS A 50 12.51 0.06 4.78
N ASP A 51 13.16 0.44 5.88
CA ASP A 51 13.64 -0.51 6.89
C ASP A 51 12.56 -0.96 7.89
N ILE A 52 11.36 -0.39 7.81
CA ILE A 52 10.22 -0.75 8.67
C ILE A 52 9.05 -1.33 7.88
N ILE A 53 9.25 -1.65 6.60
CA ILE A 53 8.20 -2.22 5.76
C ILE A 53 7.94 -3.64 6.24
N GLU A 54 6.79 -3.80 6.89
CA GLU A 54 6.22 -5.08 7.29
C GLU A 54 4.92 -5.32 6.52
N TYR A 55 4.61 -6.61 6.33
CA TYR A 55 3.42 -7.06 5.63
C TYR A 55 2.53 -7.88 6.56
N GLU A 56 1.23 -7.71 6.44
CA GLU A 56 0.22 -8.46 7.17
C GLU A 56 -0.84 -9.03 6.22
N TRP A 57 -1.23 -10.27 6.48
CA TRP A 57 -2.33 -10.90 5.77
C TRP A 57 -3.65 -10.38 6.31
N THR A 58 -4.46 -9.80 5.44
CA THR A 58 -5.80 -9.30 5.76
C THR A 58 -6.86 -9.95 4.87
N MET A 59 -8.07 -10.10 5.40
CA MET A 59 -9.24 -10.52 4.63
C MET A 59 -10.04 -9.29 4.29
N PHE A 60 -10.36 -9.12 3.00
CA PHE A 60 -11.33 -8.10 2.61
C PHE A 60 -12.73 -8.53 3.05
N PRO A 61 -13.64 -7.57 3.29
CA PRO A 61 -14.97 -7.90 3.75
C PRO A 61 -15.76 -8.65 2.68
N GLU A 62 -16.48 -9.70 3.09
CA GLU A 62 -17.30 -10.56 2.21
C GLU A 62 -18.39 -9.76 1.48
N PHE A 63 -19.05 -8.84 2.18
CA PHE A 63 -20.05 -7.94 1.60
C PHE A 63 -19.38 -6.63 1.16
N GLY A 64 -18.41 -6.71 0.25
CA GLY A 64 -17.43 -5.66 -0.07
C GLY A 64 -17.96 -4.22 -0.14
N PHE A 65 -19.18 -3.99 -0.62
CA PHE A 65 -19.79 -2.65 -0.75
C PHE A 65 -20.80 -2.28 0.34
N LEU A 66 -21.20 -3.21 1.21
CA LEU A 66 -22.21 -3.00 2.26
C LEU A 66 -21.59 -2.85 3.65
N VAL A 67 -20.26 -2.89 3.75
CA VAL A 67 -19.58 -2.78 5.03
C VAL A 67 -19.54 -1.33 5.48
N HIS A 68 -20.24 -1.09 6.58
CA HIS A 68 -20.23 0.20 7.26
C HIS A 68 -18.84 0.49 7.82
N SER A 69 -18.38 1.73 7.65
CA SER A 69 -17.04 2.11 8.06
C SER A 69 -17.03 3.52 8.63
N LYS A 70 -16.30 3.70 9.74
CA LYS A 70 -16.22 5.01 10.42
C LYS A 70 -15.73 6.15 9.51
N TRP A 71 -15.06 5.81 8.40
CA TRP A 71 -14.55 6.77 7.41
C TRP A 71 -15.61 7.23 6.40
N PHE A 72 -16.77 6.56 6.29
CA PHE A 72 -17.78 6.85 5.27
C PHE A 72 -19.15 7.25 5.86
N ASP A 73 -19.70 6.43 6.77
CA ASP A 73 -21.11 6.54 7.22
C ASP A 73 -21.28 6.84 8.71
N ALA A 74 -20.19 7.03 9.45
CA ALA A 74 -20.27 7.59 10.80
C ALA A 74 -20.85 9.01 10.77
N ALA A 75 -21.35 9.44 11.93
CA ALA A 75 -21.78 10.82 12.13
C ALA A 75 -20.64 11.79 11.82
N LEU A 76 -20.96 12.95 11.24
CA LEU A 76 -19.96 13.90 10.74
C LEU A 76 -18.78 14.16 11.70
N PRO A 77 -18.97 14.45 13.00
CA PRO A 77 -17.83 14.69 13.90
C PRO A 77 -16.91 13.47 14.08
N GLU A 78 -17.48 12.27 14.16
CA GLU A 78 -16.73 11.02 14.27
C GLU A 78 -16.00 10.70 12.98
N ARG A 79 -16.66 10.92 11.83
CA ARG A 79 -16.07 10.71 10.51
C ARG A 79 -14.90 11.64 10.25
N GLU A 80 -15.06 12.94 10.52
CA GLU A 80 -13.94 13.89 10.40
C GLU A 80 -12.80 13.54 11.34
N ALA A 81 -13.10 13.15 12.60
CA ALA A 81 -12.07 12.70 13.54
C ALA A 81 -11.33 11.44 13.04
N ALA A 82 -12.03 10.50 12.39
CA ALA A 82 -11.41 9.31 11.82
C ALA A 82 -10.46 9.64 10.66
N TRP A 83 -10.78 10.64 9.83
CA TRP A 83 -9.91 11.11 8.75
C TRP A 83 -8.72 11.91 9.29
N GLU A 84 -8.92 12.77 10.29
CA GLU A 84 -7.86 13.53 10.96
C GLU A 84 -6.88 12.62 11.72
N GLU A 85 -7.37 11.51 12.29
CA GLU A 85 -6.52 10.46 12.85
C GLU A 85 -5.70 9.80 11.74
N PHE A 86 -6.31 9.51 10.59
CA PHE A 86 -5.69 8.74 9.52
C PHE A 86 -4.63 9.52 8.72
N LEU A 87 -4.82 10.84 8.60
CA LEU A 87 -3.97 11.73 7.80
C LEU A 87 -2.99 12.53 8.66
N PRO A 88 -1.74 12.69 8.21
CA PRO A 88 -0.79 13.58 8.87
C PRO A 88 -1.13 15.05 8.55
N ASN A 89 -1.67 15.79 9.52
CA ASN A 89 -2.07 17.20 9.35
C ASN A 89 -0.87 18.19 9.35
N TRP A 90 0.37 17.69 9.31
CA TRP A 90 1.57 18.45 9.69
C TRP A 90 2.69 18.51 8.63
N ILE A 91 2.42 18.45 7.33
CA ILE A 91 3.46 18.50 6.27
C ILE A 91 3.49 19.92 5.61
N ARG A 92 4.61 20.57 5.29
CA ARG A 92 4.74 22.03 4.97
C ARG A 92 5.91 22.13 4.05
N SER A 93 5.80 23.13 3.16
CA SER A 93 6.90 23.66 2.39
C SER A 93 8.18 23.78 3.24
N PRO A 94 9.34 23.35 2.73
CA PRO A 94 10.58 23.24 3.49
C PRO A 94 11.14 24.56 4.06
N LEU A 95 10.52 25.71 3.75
CA LEU A 95 10.89 27.11 4.06
C LEU A 95 12.28 27.55 3.56
N ASN A 96 13.28 26.68 3.73
CA ASN A 96 14.59 26.76 3.11
C ASN A 96 14.56 26.05 1.74
N ALA A 97 15.04 26.73 0.70
CA ALA A 97 15.11 26.18 -0.66
C ALA A 97 16.08 25.00 -0.80
N ASP A 98 17.03 24.85 0.12
CA ASP A 98 18.01 23.74 0.11
C ASP A 98 17.46 22.45 0.73
N ASN A 99 16.31 22.51 1.38
CA ASN A 99 15.68 21.36 2.04
C ASN A 99 14.75 20.62 1.05
N ILE A 100 14.81 19.29 1.05
CA ILE A 100 13.88 18.43 0.30
C ILE A 100 12.82 17.90 1.26
N LEU A 101 11.56 18.17 0.95
CA LEU A 101 10.44 17.56 1.64
C LEU A 101 10.09 16.24 0.96
N ALA A 102 10.20 15.14 1.72
CA ALA A 102 9.82 13.81 1.27
C ALA A 102 8.73 13.26 2.19
N LEU A 103 7.64 12.79 1.58
CA LEU A 103 6.52 12.16 2.27
C LEU A 103 6.28 10.79 1.63
N PRO A 104 6.02 9.72 2.41
CA PRO A 104 5.58 8.47 1.82
C PRO A 104 4.31 8.70 0.98
N GLU A 105 4.36 8.25 -0.28
CA GLU A 105 3.34 8.52 -1.29
C GLU A 105 1.90 8.18 -0.86
N VAL A 106 1.74 7.18 0.01
CA VAL A 106 0.43 6.77 0.55
C VAL A 106 -0.33 7.95 1.15
N PHE A 107 0.34 8.90 1.81
CA PHE A 107 -0.36 10.06 2.39
C PHE A 107 -0.89 11.03 1.34
N VAL A 108 -0.20 11.17 0.19
CA VAL A 108 -0.71 11.95 -0.95
C VAL A 108 -1.94 11.26 -1.56
N GLN A 109 -1.89 9.93 -1.69
CA GLN A 109 -3.02 9.13 -2.17
C GLN A 109 -4.23 9.24 -1.25
N LEU A 110 -4.03 9.14 0.08
CA LEU A 110 -5.11 9.25 1.05
C LEU A 110 -5.74 10.64 1.09
N GLU A 111 -4.95 11.70 0.85
CA GLU A 111 -5.45 13.06 0.74
C GLU A 111 -6.23 13.30 -0.56
N CYS A 112 -5.80 12.68 -1.66
CA CYS A 112 -6.61 12.61 -2.87
C CYS A 112 -7.97 11.94 -2.58
N LEU A 113 -7.97 10.82 -1.84
CA LEU A 113 -9.20 10.12 -1.48
C LEU A 113 -10.10 10.97 -0.56
N ASN A 114 -9.53 11.68 0.42
CA ASN A 114 -10.27 12.58 1.29
C ASN A 114 -10.87 13.77 0.52
N LEU A 115 -10.14 14.34 -0.45
CA LEU A 115 -10.66 15.38 -1.33
C LEU A 115 -11.86 14.89 -2.14
N LEU A 116 -11.78 13.69 -2.72
CA LEU A 116 -12.90 13.08 -3.45
C LEU A 116 -14.11 12.88 -2.53
N ARG A 117 -13.90 12.39 -1.30
CA ARG A 117 -14.95 12.27 -0.28
C ARG A 117 -15.61 13.62 0.01
N LEU A 118 -14.81 14.62 0.37
CA LEU A 118 -15.29 15.96 0.71
C LEU A 118 -16.02 16.65 -0.46
N HIS A 119 -15.61 16.37 -1.69
CA HIS A 119 -16.29 16.86 -2.90
C HIS A 119 -17.64 16.14 -3.12
N ALA A 120 -17.69 14.83 -2.92
CA ALA A 120 -18.93 14.04 -3.01
C ALA A 120 -19.92 14.40 -1.88
N GLN A 121 -19.41 14.78 -0.70
CA GLN A 121 -20.18 15.15 0.49
C GLN A 121 -20.28 16.67 0.68
N LYS A 122 -20.15 17.45 -0.40
CA LYS A 122 -20.11 18.93 -0.33
C LYS A 122 -21.36 19.57 0.30
N ASP A 123 -22.48 18.85 0.31
CA ASP A 123 -23.74 19.31 0.90
C ASP A 123 -23.80 19.08 2.42
N GLU A 124 -22.93 18.24 2.98
CA GLU A 124 -22.90 17.89 4.41
C GLU A 124 -22.00 18.82 5.24
N THR A 125 -20.98 19.43 4.63
CA THR A 125 -20.01 20.28 5.34
C THR A 125 -19.41 21.37 4.44
N ASP A 126 -19.19 22.56 4.99
CA ASP A 126 -18.57 23.67 4.26
C ASP A 126 -17.04 23.56 4.23
N ASN A 127 -16.54 23.05 3.13
CA ASN A 127 -15.11 22.81 2.92
C ASN A 127 -14.34 24.01 2.36
N ARG A 128 -14.97 25.17 2.12
CA ARG A 128 -14.33 26.32 1.43
C ARG A 128 -13.13 26.91 2.19
N HIS A 129 -13.02 26.63 3.48
CA HIS A 129 -11.88 27.03 4.31
C HIS A 129 -10.60 26.28 3.95
N LEU A 130 -10.73 25.07 3.39
CA LEU A 130 -9.63 24.21 3.00
C LEU A 130 -8.94 24.67 1.71
N PRO A 131 -7.59 24.63 1.61
CA PRO A 131 -6.87 25.07 0.41
C PRO A 131 -7.31 24.40 -0.89
N SER A 132 -7.59 23.09 -0.86
CA SER A 132 -8.05 22.36 -2.06
C SER A 132 -9.41 22.83 -2.60
N PHE A 133 -10.22 23.50 -1.77
CA PHE A 133 -11.53 24.05 -2.14
C PHE A 133 -11.52 25.55 -2.43
N ARG A 134 -10.34 26.21 -2.41
CA ARG A 134 -10.23 27.64 -2.74
C ARG A 134 -10.30 27.90 -4.24
N GLY A 135 -10.96 28.98 -4.64
CA GLY A 135 -11.07 29.41 -6.04
C GLY A 135 -12.47 29.14 -6.63
N SER A 136 -12.57 29.21 -7.96
CA SER A 136 -13.81 28.86 -8.67
C SER A 136 -14.10 27.36 -8.59
N GLU A 137 -15.37 26.98 -8.81
CA GLU A 137 -15.78 25.58 -8.88
C GLU A 137 -14.97 24.80 -9.93
N ASP A 138 -14.68 25.41 -11.08
CA ASP A 138 -13.80 24.85 -12.11
C ASP A 138 -12.38 24.52 -11.60
N LYS A 139 -11.77 25.42 -10.80
CA LYS A 139 -10.47 25.16 -10.18
C LYS A 139 -10.54 24.01 -9.17
N VAL A 140 -11.64 23.87 -8.44
CA VAL A 140 -11.84 22.74 -7.50
C VAL A 140 -12.02 21.44 -8.27
N TYR A 141 -12.84 21.44 -9.32
CA TYR A 141 -13.07 20.29 -10.18
C TYR A 141 -11.79 19.82 -10.87
N HIS A 142 -10.95 20.74 -11.34
CA HIS A 142 -9.65 20.38 -11.91
C HIS A 142 -8.75 19.63 -10.90
N ARG A 143 -8.77 20.02 -9.61
CA ARG A 143 -8.03 19.30 -8.56
C ARG A 143 -8.62 17.92 -8.28
N VAL A 144 -9.95 17.78 -8.36
CA VAL A 144 -10.65 16.48 -8.29
C VAL A 144 -10.16 15.55 -9.41
N GLU A 145 -10.05 16.04 -10.64
CA GLU A 145 -9.53 15.26 -11.78
C GLU A 145 -8.07 14.83 -11.58
N GLN A 146 -7.22 15.73 -11.07
CA GLN A 146 -5.83 15.39 -10.73
C GLN A 146 -5.76 14.28 -9.66
N CYS A 147 -6.65 14.32 -8.67
CA CYS A 147 -6.75 13.29 -7.63
C CYS A 147 -7.19 11.94 -8.21
N PHE A 148 -8.17 11.94 -9.13
CA PHE A 148 -8.59 10.74 -9.84
C PHE A 148 -7.43 10.11 -10.62
N ASP A 149 -6.67 10.89 -11.38
CA ASP A 149 -5.57 10.34 -12.17
C ASP A 149 -4.42 9.81 -11.30
N ARG A 150 -4.13 10.48 -10.17
CA ARG A 150 -3.12 10.00 -9.21
C ARG A 150 -3.52 8.69 -8.55
N LEU A 151 -4.77 8.57 -8.11
CA LEU A 151 -5.31 7.32 -7.56
C LEU A 151 -5.36 6.22 -8.61
N ARG A 152 -5.83 6.50 -9.83
CA ARG A 152 -5.83 5.56 -10.95
C ARG A 152 -4.42 5.02 -11.23
N THR A 153 -3.43 5.91 -11.33
CA THR A 153 -2.03 5.53 -11.56
C THR A 153 -1.49 4.66 -10.43
N SER A 154 -1.86 4.98 -9.19
CA SER A 154 -1.46 4.21 -8.00
C SER A 154 -2.08 2.80 -8.00
N VAL A 155 -3.36 2.69 -8.31
CA VAL A 155 -4.06 1.40 -8.44
C VAL A 155 -3.42 0.56 -9.54
N LEU A 156 -3.13 1.15 -10.70
CA LEU A 156 -2.46 0.43 -11.79
C LEU A 156 -1.04 -0.03 -11.41
N CYS A 157 -0.28 0.79 -10.66
CA CYS A 157 1.04 0.43 -10.17
C CYS A 157 1.02 -0.74 -9.19
N TRP A 158 0.01 -0.80 -8.33
CA TRP A 158 -0.17 -1.83 -7.30
C TRP A 158 -1.20 -2.89 -7.68
N SER A 159 -1.53 -3.02 -8.97
CA SER A 159 -2.64 -3.83 -9.47
C SER A 159 -2.70 -5.18 -8.76
N ASP A 160 -3.77 -5.40 -8.00
CA ASP A 160 -4.00 -6.65 -7.31
C ASP A 160 -4.40 -7.73 -8.32
N ILE A 161 -3.78 -8.90 -8.19
CA ILE A 161 -4.01 -10.05 -9.08
C ILE A 161 -4.86 -11.13 -8.42
N VAL A 162 -5.26 -10.94 -7.15
CA VAL A 162 -6.17 -11.85 -6.45
C VAL A 162 -7.54 -11.83 -7.17
N PRO A 163 -8.05 -12.99 -7.61
CA PRO A 163 -9.30 -13.03 -8.35
C PRO A 163 -10.49 -12.75 -7.44
N VAL A 164 -11.43 -11.94 -7.95
CA VAL A 164 -12.80 -11.88 -7.43
C VAL A 164 -13.59 -12.97 -8.13
N LEU A 165 -14.12 -13.93 -7.38
CA LEU A 165 -14.87 -15.03 -7.95
C LEU A 165 -16.33 -14.66 -8.11
N GLN A 166 -16.91 -15.09 -9.22
CA GLN A 166 -18.35 -15.03 -9.44
C GLN A 166 -18.86 -16.45 -9.48
N GLU A 167 -19.76 -16.80 -8.57
CA GLU A 167 -20.27 -18.16 -8.41
C GLU A 167 -21.79 -18.20 -8.36
N TYR A 168 -22.35 -19.37 -8.67
CA TYR A 168 -23.75 -19.64 -8.44
C TYR A 168 -23.92 -20.19 -7.03
N ALA A 169 -24.81 -19.56 -6.28
CA ALA A 169 -25.21 -20.03 -4.97
C ALA A 169 -26.73 -20.04 -4.88
N ASP A 170 -27.26 -21.03 -4.17
CA ASP A 170 -28.65 -21.02 -3.73
C ASP A 170 -28.76 -20.21 -2.43
N ASP A 171 -29.88 -19.53 -2.22
CA ASP A 171 -30.27 -18.96 -0.93
C ASP A 171 -31.67 -19.46 -0.54
N ASP A 172 -32.15 -19.08 0.65
CA ASP A 172 -33.44 -19.57 1.17
C ASP A 172 -34.65 -19.24 0.27
N LEU A 173 -34.50 -18.28 -0.64
CA LEU A 173 -35.58 -17.75 -1.48
C LEU A 173 -35.36 -17.99 -2.99
N HIS A 174 -34.13 -18.31 -3.42
CA HIS A 174 -33.75 -18.37 -4.83
C HIS A 174 -32.76 -19.50 -5.11
N THR A 175 -32.87 -20.09 -6.30
CA THR A 175 -31.88 -21.04 -6.83
C THR A 175 -31.04 -20.37 -7.91
N HIS A 176 -29.76 -20.73 -8.01
CA HIS A 176 -28.80 -20.22 -8.99
C HIS A 176 -28.65 -18.70 -9.01
N VAL A 177 -28.53 -18.06 -7.84
CA VAL A 177 -28.20 -16.64 -7.76
C VAL A 177 -26.71 -16.44 -8.01
N VAL A 178 -26.38 -15.48 -8.86
CA VAL A 178 -25.00 -15.05 -9.05
C VAL A 178 -24.55 -14.27 -7.82
N LYS A 179 -23.54 -14.77 -7.12
CA LYS A 179 -22.87 -14.07 -6.02
C LYS A 179 -21.42 -13.79 -6.38
N TYR A 180 -20.91 -12.68 -5.86
CA TYR A 180 -19.49 -12.34 -5.95
C TYR A 180 -18.85 -12.62 -4.59
N ASP A 181 -17.77 -13.39 -4.59
CA ASP A 181 -16.94 -13.57 -3.41
C ASP A 181 -15.91 -12.44 -3.35
N PHE A 182 -16.19 -11.45 -2.50
CA PHE A 182 -15.26 -10.37 -2.19
C PHE A 182 -14.35 -10.67 -0.99
N ALA A 183 -14.56 -11.79 -0.28
CA ALA A 183 -13.78 -12.24 0.87
C ALA A 183 -12.42 -12.80 0.41
N THR A 184 -11.62 -11.93 -0.18
CA THR A 184 -10.34 -12.26 -0.78
C THR A 184 -9.21 -11.99 0.22
N LYS A 185 -8.18 -12.84 0.19
CA LYS A 185 -7.04 -12.77 1.11
C LYS A 185 -5.90 -11.97 0.47
N HIS A 186 -5.47 -10.92 1.16
CA HIS A 186 -4.50 -9.94 0.66
C HIS A 186 -3.30 -9.82 1.58
N ASN A 187 -2.10 -9.60 1.03
CA ASN A 187 -0.91 -9.31 1.82
C ASN A 187 -0.59 -7.81 1.74
N CYS A 188 -1.01 -7.05 2.76
CA CYS A 188 -0.97 -5.60 2.76
C CYS A 188 0.23 -5.09 3.57
N ARG A 189 0.71 -3.88 3.24
CA ARG A 189 1.70 -3.22 4.09
C ARG A 189 1.06 -2.82 5.41
N ASN A 190 1.81 -2.94 6.51
CA ASN A 190 1.43 -2.40 7.81
C ASN A 190 1.37 -0.87 7.75
N PHE A 191 0.20 -0.33 7.41
CA PHE A 191 -0.02 1.10 7.28
C PHE A 191 0.16 1.83 8.62
N ALA A 192 -0.29 1.23 9.73
CA ALA A 192 -0.13 1.81 11.06
C ALA A 192 1.36 2.05 11.38
N GLY A 193 2.22 1.08 11.08
CA GLY A 193 3.67 1.22 11.23
C GLY A 193 4.26 2.33 10.36
N ILE A 194 3.83 2.43 9.09
CA ILE A 194 4.26 3.49 8.17
C ILE A 194 3.83 4.87 8.70
N ARG A 195 2.59 4.99 9.16
CA ARG A 195 2.06 6.22 9.77
C ARG A 195 2.83 6.61 11.00
N ASP A 196 3.00 5.70 11.95
CA ASP A 196 3.68 6.00 13.20
C ASP A 196 5.15 6.40 12.99
N TRP A 197 5.84 5.75 12.04
CA TRP A 197 7.18 6.19 11.64
C TRP A 197 7.16 7.58 11.03
N THR A 198 6.18 7.87 10.17
CA THR A 198 6.06 9.17 9.51
C THR A 198 5.84 10.26 10.54
N LEU A 199 4.93 10.06 11.50
CA LEU A 199 4.68 10.98 12.62
C LEU A 199 5.94 11.22 13.48
N ARG A 200 6.69 10.17 13.81
CA ARG A 200 7.90 10.28 14.66
C ARG A 200 9.07 10.97 13.96
N ASN A 201 9.22 10.77 12.66
CA ASN A 201 10.31 11.32 11.86
C ASN A 201 9.90 12.60 11.12
N GLY A 202 8.67 13.06 11.37
CA GLY A 202 8.13 14.28 10.84
C GLY A 202 8.86 15.53 11.31
N VAL A 203 8.97 16.52 10.43
CA VAL A 203 9.41 17.87 10.79
C VAL A 203 8.35 18.54 11.68
N LYS A 204 8.78 19.16 12.79
CA LYS A 204 7.88 19.60 13.88
C LYS A 204 7.11 20.90 13.65
N GLU A 205 7.51 21.72 12.68
CA GLU A 205 6.97 23.09 12.50
C GLU A 205 6.24 23.26 11.17
N VAL A 206 5.31 22.34 10.93
CA VAL A 206 4.89 21.97 9.59
C VAL A 206 3.36 21.61 9.69
N GLU A 207 2.42 22.32 9.01
CA GLU A 207 0.97 22.23 8.73
C GLU A 207 0.72 21.98 7.23
N MET A 208 0.11 20.85 6.90
CA MET A 208 -0.44 20.61 5.57
C MET A 208 -1.93 20.62 5.76
N ASN A 209 -2.56 21.70 5.36
CA ASN A 209 -4.00 21.73 5.30
C ASN A 209 -4.39 20.97 4.03
N ASN A 210 -4.56 19.64 4.13
CA ASN A 210 -4.99 18.65 3.13
C ASN A 210 -4.05 18.27 1.97
N ALA A 211 -2.74 18.29 2.24
CA ALA A 211 -1.67 17.84 1.33
C ALA A 211 -1.78 18.25 -0.15
N TRP A 212 -2.31 19.43 -0.44
CA TRP A 212 -2.32 19.93 -1.80
C TRP A 212 -0.91 20.36 -2.24
N TRP A 213 -0.22 19.47 -2.96
CA TRP A 213 1.10 19.68 -3.57
C TRP A 213 1.06 20.45 -4.89
N GLY A 214 -0.08 21.05 -5.24
CA GLY A 214 -0.18 21.90 -6.40
C GLY A 214 0.75 23.10 -6.24
N GLY A 215 1.97 22.98 -6.77
CA GLY A 215 2.74 24.15 -7.13
C GLY A 215 1.85 25.11 -7.92
N PHE A 216 2.03 26.41 -7.67
CA PHE A 216 1.29 27.55 -8.24
C PHE A 216 0.01 27.95 -7.51
N ALA A 217 0.15 28.29 -6.22
CA ALA A 217 -0.48 29.50 -5.72
C ALA A 217 0.20 30.71 -6.38
N GLY A 218 -0.15 31.00 -7.63
CA GLY A 218 0.56 32.01 -8.41
C GLY A 218 0.10 32.23 -9.85
N VAL A 219 -1.15 31.87 -10.21
CA VAL A 219 -1.96 32.50 -11.28
C VAL A 219 -3.46 32.40 -10.96
#